data_AF-A0A8S9J5K6-F1
#
_entry.id   AF-A0A8S9J5K6-F1
#
_cell.length_a   1.000
_cell.length_b   1.000
_cell.length_c   1.000
_cell.angle_alpha   90.00
_cell.angle_beta   90.00
_cell.angle_gamma   90.00
#
_symmetry.space_group_name_H-M   'P 1'
#
loop_
_entity.id
_entity.type
_entity.pdbx_description
1 polymer ?
#
loop_
_entity_poly.entity_id
_entity_poly.type
_entity_poly.pdbx_seq_one_letter_code
_entity_poly.pdbx_strand_id
1 'polypeptide(L)'
;MLQGVESLDNVLPLVKKTIIEVIVDKSVEELSQLKGIAATCMMSNKPVPIRHSPYVVGLLRPLKAFLEGDKARHYLTHETREELLLGTLTEMTRRYYELAAGRLSDARKTETYLQKSRQNAQKRAGAAASGVTDHNESGTEKMCMQLFLDLQEYGRNICALGLNPADIEPYCSLWKCVAPPDRQNTISV
;
A
#
# COMPACT_ATOMS: atom_id res chain seq x y z
N MET A 1 32.20 -35.00 -1.77
CA MET A 1 31.32 -34.27 -2.72
C MET A 1 30.01 -33.79 -2.09
N LEU A 2 29.50 -34.39 -1.01
CA LEU A 2 28.25 -33.98 -0.35
C LEU A 2 28.28 -32.61 0.34
N GLN A 3 29.41 -32.25 0.98
CA GLN A 3 29.54 -30.99 1.72
C GLN A 3 29.38 -29.74 0.84
N GLY A 4 29.78 -29.80 -0.44
CA GLY A 4 29.65 -28.69 -1.38
C GLY A 4 28.21 -28.45 -1.84
N VAL A 5 27.44 -29.52 -2.05
CA VAL A 5 26.02 -29.45 -2.40
C VAL A 5 25.22 -28.89 -1.23
N GLU A 6 25.46 -29.42 -0.03
CA GLU A 6 24.81 -28.96 1.21
C GLU A 6 25.14 -27.48 1.50
N SER A 7 26.38 -27.05 1.24
CA SER A 7 26.75 -25.64 1.36
C SER A 7 26.00 -24.75 0.37
N LEU A 8 25.76 -25.21 -0.86
CA LEU A 8 25.05 -24.45 -1.88
C LEU A 8 23.54 -24.37 -1.57
N ASP A 9 22.96 -25.47 -1.09
CA ASP A 9 21.56 -25.52 -0.66
C ASP A 9 21.28 -24.55 0.49
N ASN A 10 22.25 -24.36 1.39
CA ASN A 10 22.15 -23.37 2.47
C ASN A 10 22.25 -21.91 1.98
N VAL A 11 22.95 -21.65 0.86
CA VAL A 11 23.11 -20.31 0.29
C VAL A 11 21.91 -19.93 -0.59
N LEU A 12 21.24 -20.90 -1.21
CA LEU A 12 20.14 -20.66 -2.14
C LEU A 12 19.00 -19.81 -1.53
N PRO A 13 18.50 -20.08 -0.30
CA PRO A 13 17.50 -19.24 0.34
C PRO A 13 17.97 -17.79 0.54
N LEU A 14 19.25 -17.58 0.86
CA LEU A 14 19.81 -16.25 1.04
C LEU A 14 19.83 -15.47 -0.29
N VAL A 15 20.22 -16.13 -1.38
CA VAL A 15 20.20 -15.52 -2.72
C VAL A 15 18.77 -15.18 -3.13
N LYS A 16 17.81 -16.09 -2.93
CA LYS A 16 16.37 -15.82 -3.20
C LYS A 16 15.88 -14.61 -2.41
N LYS A 17 16.20 -14.54 -1.12
CA LYS A 17 15.86 -13.41 -0.26
C LYS A 17 16.47 -12.10 -0.77
N THR A 18 17.75 -12.09 -1.14
CA THR A 18 18.40 -10.89 -1.69
C THR A 18 17.76 -10.46 -3.01
N ILE A 19 17.39 -11.38 -3.90
CA ILE A 19 16.67 -11.05 -5.13
C ILE A 19 15.33 -10.36 -4.80
N ILE A 20 14.57 -10.94 -3.87
CA ILE A 20 13.31 -10.35 -3.40
C ILE A 20 13.56 -8.93 -2.89
N GLU A 21 14.50 -8.74 -1.96
CA GLU A 21 14.81 -7.43 -1.36
C GLU A 21 15.15 -6.38 -2.41
N VAL A 22 16.01 -6.70 -3.39
CA VAL A 22 16.40 -5.78 -4.48
C VAL A 22 15.21 -5.37 -5.34
N ILE A 23 14.30 -6.30 -5.65
CA ILE A 23 13.11 -6.01 -6.45
C ILE A 23 12.14 -5.15 -5.63
N VAL A 24 11.95 -5.49 -4.35
CA VAL A 24 11.09 -4.74 -3.44
C VAL A 24 11.60 -3.31 -3.30
N ASP A 25 12.89 -3.11 -3.04
CA ASP A 25 13.50 -1.79 -2.87
C ASP A 25 13.23 -0.87 -4.06
N LYS A 26 13.42 -1.37 -5.29
CA LYS A 26 13.10 -0.63 -6.52
C LYS A 26 11.60 -0.33 -6.66
N SER A 27 10.75 -1.23 -6.20
CA SER A 27 9.29 -1.09 -6.34
C SER A 27 8.69 -0.13 -5.31
N VAL A 28 9.28 -0.06 -4.10
CA VAL A 28 8.81 0.83 -3.03
C VAL A 28 9.30 2.27 -3.18
N GLU A 29 10.24 2.56 -4.08
CA GLU A 29 10.57 3.94 -4.45
C GLU A 29 9.32 4.70 -4.94
N GLU A 30 8.43 4.04 -5.69
CA GLU A 30 7.15 4.61 -6.14
C GLU A 30 6.18 4.87 -4.97
N LEU A 31 6.26 4.08 -3.89
CA LEU A 31 5.47 4.31 -2.67
C LEU A 31 5.86 5.62 -1.95
N SER A 32 6.99 6.24 -2.30
CA SER A 32 7.32 7.57 -1.78
C SER A 32 6.25 8.62 -2.11
N GLN A 33 5.50 8.43 -3.20
CA GLN A 33 4.40 9.30 -3.62
C GLN A 33 3.21 9.30 -2.65
N LEU A 34 3.06 8.27 -1.79
CA LEU A 34 2.08 8.25 -0.70
C LEU A 34 2.21 9.46 0.22
N LYS A 35 3.41 10.04 0.36
CA LYS A 35 3.64 11.26 1.13
C LYS A 35 2.85 12.46 0.57
N GLY A 36 2.71 12.55 -0.75
CA GLY A 36 1.98 13.65 -1.42
C GLY A 36 0.46 13.52 -1.34
N ILE A 37 -0.05 12.29 -1.24
CA ILE A 37 -1.48 12.00 -1.16
C ILE A 37 -2.07 12.51 0.15
N ALA A 38 -1.37 12.29 1.26
CA ALA A 38 -1.80 12.79 2.57
C ALA A 38 -2.00 14.31 2.57
N ALA A 39 -1.06 15.07 1.98
CA ALA A 39 -1.16 16.52 1.88
C ALA A 39 -2.35 16.96 1.00
N THR A 40 -2.66 16.22 -0.05
CA THR A 40 -3.73 16.54 -1.00
C THR A 40 -5.12 16.23 -0.43
N CYS A 41 -5.30 15.07 0.23
CA CYS A 41 -6.58 14.67 0.83
C CYS A 41 -6.98 15.56 2.00
N MET A 42 -6.02 16.18 2.68
CA MET A 42 -6.26 17.09 3.81
C MET A 42 -6.64 18.52 3.38
N MET A 43 -6.61 18.84 2.08
CA MET A 43 -7.11 20.12 1.57
C MET A 43 -8.65 20.10 1.48
N SER A 44 -9.31 21.01 2.19
CA SER A 44 -10.79 21.08 2.26
C SER A 44 -11.48 21.21 0.91
N ASN A 45 -10.83 21.83 -0.06
CA ASN A 45 -11.43 22.15 -1.36
C ASN A 45 -11.24 21.04 -2.41
N LYS A 46 -10.54 19.95 -2.08
CA LYS A 46 -10.33 18.83 -3.02
C LYS A 46 -11.56 17.91 -3.04
N PRO A 47 -12.04 17.51 -4.23
CA PRO A 47 -13.13 16.55 -4.33
C PRO A 47 -12.71 15.18 -3.80
N VAL A 48 -13.70 14.35 -3.45
CA VAL A 48 -13.46 12.96 -3.07
C VAL A 48 -12.73 12.23 -4.21
N PRO A 49 -11.69 11.44 -3.89
CA PRO A 49 -11.06 10.55 -4.86
C PRO A 49 -12.05 9.61 -5.55
N ILE A 50 -11.96 9.51 -6.87
CA ILE A 50 -12.77 8.58 -7.70
C ILE A 50 -11.92 7.64 -8.55
N ARG A 51 -10.60 7.80 -8.53
CA ARG A 51 -9.64 6.98 -9.26
C ARG A 51 -8.42 6.70 -8.38
N HIS A 52 -7.75 5.59 -8.68
CA HIS A 52 -6.46 5.29 -8.08
C HIS A 52 -5.41 6.32 -8.50
N SER A 53 -4.37 6.44 -7.68
CA SER A 53 -3.22 7.29 -7.88
C SER A 53 -2.38 6.77 -9.06
N PRO A 54 -1.72 7.65 -9.84
CA PRO A 54 -0.91 7.24 -10.99
C PRO A 54 0.23 6.27 -10.64
N TYR A 55 0.84 6.41 -9.46
CA TYR A 55 2.00 5.60 -9.05
C TYR A 55 1.68 4.10 -8.94
N VAL A 56 0.41 3.73 -8.68
CA VAL A 56 -0.01 2.35 -8.45
C VAL A 56 0.30 1.46 -9.65
N VAL A 57 0.15 2.02 -10.85
CA VAL A 57 0.45 1.34 -12.13
C VAL A 57 1.94 0.98 -12.25
N GLY A 58 2.81 1.76 -11.61
CA GLY A 58 4.26 1.56 -11.62
C GLY A 58 4.77 0.54 -10.60
N LEU A 59 4.01 0.24 -9.54
CA LEU A 59 4.49 -0.55 -8.39
C LEU A 59 5.04 -1.91 -8.80
N LEU A 60 4.32 -2.66 -9.64
CA LEU A 60 4.72 -4.01 -10.01
C LEU A 60 5.65 -4.07 -11.23
N ARG A 61 6.06 -2.92 -11.79
CA ARG A 61 6.90 -2.86 -12.99
C ARG A 61 8.27 -3.53 -12.76
N PRO A 62 9.01 -3.29 -11.66
CA PRO A 62 10.31 -3.94 -11.46
C PRO A 62 10.22 -5.46 -11.35
N LEU A 63 9.18 -5.97 -10.67
CA LEU A 63 8.90 -7.40 -10.56
C LEU A 63 8.57 -8.04 -11.92
N LYS A 64 7.69 -7.41 -12.71
CA LYS A 64 7.37 -7.84 -14.08
C LYS A 64 8.62 -7.88 -14.95
N ALA A 65 9.39 -6.80 -14.95
CA ALA A 65 10.63 -6.70 -15.73
C ALA A 65 11.66 -7.78 -15.35
N PHE A 66 11.76 -8.11 -14.05
CA PHE A 66 12.63 -9.19 -13.59
C PHE A 66 12.14 -10.56 -14.09
N LEU A 67 10.87 -10.91 -13.85
CA LEU A 67 10.31 -12.23 -14.18
C LEU A 67 10.20 -12.48 -15.69
N GLU A 68 10.02 -11.42 -16.47
CA GLU A 68 9.92 -11.47 -17.93
C GLU A 68 11.28 -11.36 -18.64
N GLY A 69 12.34 -11.01 -17.92
CA GLY A 69 13.68 -10.89 -18.48
C GLY A 69 14.25 -12.24 -18.93
N ASP A 70 15.08 -12.21 -19.98
CA ASP A 70 15.65 -13.41 -20.62
C ASP A 70 16.33 -14.35 -19.63
N LYS A 71 17.09 -13.79 -18.67
CA LYS A 71 17.78 -14.57 -17.64
C LYS A 71 16.80 -15.32 -16.74
N ALA A 72 15.75 -14.66 -16.27
CA ALA A 72 14.77 -15.30 -15.40
C ALA A 72 13.99 -16.39 -16.15
N ARG A 73 13.66 -16.15 -17.43
CA ARG A 73 12.99 -17.14 -18.28
C ARG A 73 13.85 -18.35 -18.62
N HIS A 74 15.17 -18.17 -18.74
CA HIS A 74 16.06 -19.24 -19.15
C HIS A 74 16.65 -20.05 -17.99
N TYR A 75 16.94 -19.39 -16.86
CA TYR A 75 17.69 -20.01 -15.76
C TYR A 75 16.85 -20.39 -14.54
N LEU A 76 15.64 -19.83 -14.38
CA LEU A 76 14.80 -20.14 -13.22
C LEU A 76 13.76 -21.21 -13.57
N THR A 77 13.60 -22.17 -12.67
CA THR A 77 12.49 -23.12 -12.74
C THR A 77 11.16 -22.40 -12.50
N HIS A 78 10.07 -23.03 -12.93
CA HIS A 78 8.72 -22.52 -12.66
C HIS A 78 8.49 -22.28 -11.17
N GLU A 79 8.78 -23.28 -10.34
CA GLU A 79 8.66 -23.23 -8.88
C GLU A 79 9.46 -22.05 -8.29
N THR A 80 10.72 -21.85 -8.71
CA THR A 80 11.51 -20.72 -8.21
C THR A 80 10.91 -19.38 -8.64
N ARG A 81 10.31 -19.28 -9.82
CA ARG A 81 9.64 -18.05 -10.28
C ARG A 81 8.37 -17.77 -9.46
N GLU A 82 7.60 -18.80 -9.13
CA GLU A 82 6.42 -18.68 -8.27
C GLU A 82 6.78 -18.27 -6.84
N GLU A 83 7.82 -18.88 -6.27
CA GLU A 83 8.35 -18.49 -4.95
C GLU A 83 8.82 -17.03 -4.94
N LEU A 84 9.58 -16.60 -5.96
CA LEU A 84 10.04 -15.22 -6.06
C LEU A 84 8.87 -14.25 -6.27
N LEU A 85 7.87 -14.63 -7.06
CA LEU A 85 6.65 -13.85 -7.29
C LEU A 85 5.89 -13.64 -5.96
N LEU A 86 5.57 -14.72 -5.26
CA LEU A 86 4.83 -14.69 -4.00
C LEU A 86 5.62 -13.97 -2.91
N GLY A 87 6.91 -14.29 -2.76
CA GLY A 87 7.78 -13.67 -1.75
C GLY A 87 7.95 -12.17 -1.98
N THR A 88 8.13 -11.74 -3.24
CA THR A 88 8.23 -10.32 -3.58
C THR A 88 6.93 -9.59 -3.30
N LEU A 89 5.78 -10.12 -3.75
CA LEU A 89 4.49 -9.48 -3.52
C LEU A 89 4.11 -9.41 -2.05
N THR A 90 4.40 -10.45 -1.27
CA THR A 90 4.17 -10.47 0.17
C THR A 90 4.96 -9.35 0.85
N GLU A 91 6.26 -9.24 0.55
CA GLU A 91 7.15 -8.25 1.15
C GLU A 91 6.83 -6.81 0.69
N MET A 92 6.53 -6.61 -0.60
CA MET A 92 6.04 -5.33 -1.13
C MET A 92 4.75 -4.89 -0.44
N THR A 93 3.80 -5.81 -0.29
CA THR A 93 2.50 -5.51 0.32
C THR A 93 2.65 -5.23 1.82
N ARG A 94 3.57 -5.92 2.51
CA ARG A 94 3.92 -5.61 3.91
C ARG A 94 4.42 -4.17 4.06
N ARG A 95 5.35 -3.73 3.21
CA ARG A 95 5.87 -2.35 3.25
C ARG A 95 4.79 -1.32 2.89
N TYR A 96 3.91 -1.64 1.95
CA TYR A 96 2.77 -0.78 1.63
C TYR A 96 1.83 -0.67 2.85
N TYR A 97 1.48 -1.79 3.47
CA TYR A 97 0.69 -1.80 4.70
C TYR A 97 1.27 -0.90 5.79
N GLU A 98 2.56 -1.07 6.11
CA GLU A 98 3.24 -0.29 7.13
C GLU A 98 3.22 1.21 6.84
N LEU A 99 3.47 1.59 5.58
CA LEU A 99 3.42 2.98 5.16
C LEU A 99 2.00 3.56 5.22
N ALA A 100 1.00 2.84 4.72
CA ALA A 100 -0.39 3.28 4.71
C ALA A 100 -0.95 3.41 6.13
N ALA A 101 -0.75 2.40 6.98
CA ALA A 101 -1.19 2.40 8.37
C ALA A 101 -0.53 3.51 9.19
N GLY A 102 0.78 3.70 9.02
CA GLY A 102 1.51 4.81 9.65
C GLY A 102 0.96 6.17 9.24
N ARG A 103 0.69 6.36 7.94
CA ARG A 103 0.15 7.62 7.41
C ARG A 103 -1.27 7.92 7.87
N LEU A 104 -2.14 6.92 7.92
CA LEU A 104 -3.50 7.07 8.46
C LEU A 104 -3.47 7.41 9.96
N SER A 105 -2.56 6.80 10.72
CA SER A 105 -2.35 7.13 12.13
C SER A 105 -1.92 8.59 12.30
N ASP A 106 -0.98 9.07 11.49
CA ASP A 106 -0.54 10.47 11.51
C ASP A 106 -1.67 11.44 11.12
N ALA A 107 -2.41 11.13 10.05
CA ALA A 107 -3.53 11.95 9.58
C ALA A 107 -4.61 12.12 10.66
N ARG A 108 -5.00 11.03 11.34
CA ARG A 108 -5.96 11.05 12.45
C ARG A 108 -5.48 11.93 13.62
N LYS A 109 -4.19 11.86 13.97
CA LYS A 109 -3.60 12.70 15.03
C LYS A 109 -3.63 14.18 14.63
N THR A 110 -3.23 14.50 13.40
CA THR A 110 -3.25 15.86 12.87
C THR A 110 -4.67 16.43 12.83
N GLU A 111 -5.63 15.67 12.34
CA GLU A 111 -7.03 16.08 12.30
C GLU A 111 -7.61 16.35 13.70
N THR A 112 -7.33 15.46 14.65
CA THR A 112 -7.73 15.65 16.06
C THR A 112 -7.15 16.94 16.64
N TYR A 113 -5.87 17.23 16.36
CA TYR A 113 -5.22 18.46 16.79
C TYR A 113 -5.87 19.70 16.17
N LEU A 114 -6.12 19.69 14.86
CA LEU A 114 -6.78 20.78 14.15
C LEU A 114 -8.21 21.03 14.67
N GLN A 115 -8.97 19.97 14.94
CA GLN A 115 -10.32 20.07 15.49
C GLN A 115 -10.30 20.72 16.88
N LYS A 116 -9.39 20.31 17.77
CA LYS A 116 -9.20 20.94 19.09
C LYS A 116 -8.79 22.41 18.98
N SER A 117 -7.89 22.73 18.05
CA SER A 117 -7.47 24.10 17.78
C SER A 117 -8.64 24.99 17.33
N ARG A 118 -9.45 24.51 16.39
CA ARG A 118 -10.68 25.19 15.91
C ARG A 118 -11.66 25.43 17.06
N GLN A 119 -11.92 24.42 17.89
CA GLN A 119 -12.79 24.54 19.06
C GLN A 119 -12.27 25.58 20.08
N ASN A 120 -10.95 25.61 20.31
CA ASN A 120 -10.34 26.59 21.22
C ASN A 120 -10.42 28.01 20.68
N ALA A 121 -10.24 28.21 19.38
CA ALA A 121 -10.42 29.50 18.72
C ALA A 121 -11.87 29.99 18.82
N GLN A 122 -12.85 29.11 18.57
CA GLN A 122 -14.28 29.41 18.72
C GLN A 122 -14.65 29.83 20.15
N LYS A 123 -14.08 29.15 21.17
CA LYS A 123 -14.30 29.51 22.58
C LYS A 123 -13.76 30.90 22.95
N ARG A 124 -12.64 31.32 22.35
CA ARG A 124 -12.03 32.64 22.61
C ARG A 124 -12.74 33.79 21.90
N ALA A 125 -13.42 33.53 20.79
CA ALA A 125 -14.06 34.55 19.97
C ALA A 125 -15.40 35.08 20.54
N GLY A 126 -15.95 34.48 21.62
CA GLY A 126 -17.14 34.99 22.30
C GLY A 126 -18.41 35.03 21.43
N ALA A 127 -19.17 33.94 21.45
CA ALA A 127 -20.56 33.78 20.99
C ALA A 127 -20.84 33.34 19.52
N ALA A 128 -21.90 32.51 19.43
CA ALA A 128 -22.83 32.32 18.31
C ALA A 128 -22.25 31.96 16.93
N ALA A 129 -21.76 30.73 16.79
CA ALA A 129 -21.82 29.99 15.51
C ALA A 129 -22.54 28.67 15.74
N SER A 130 -23.84 28.74 16.04
CA SER A 130 -24.75 27.62 15.81
C SER A 130 -24.97 27.52 14.31
N GLY A 131 -24.75 26.33 13.73
CA GLY A 131 -25.34 26.00 12.43
C GLY A 131 -24.39 25.83 11.24
N VAL A 132 -23.11 25.57 11.45
CA VAL A 132 -22.32 24.90 10.40
C VAL A 132 -21.77 23.61 10.96
N THR A 133 -22.65 22.61 11.07
CA THR A 133 -22.22 21.22 10.84
C THR A 133 -21.79 21.17 9.39
N ASP A 134 -20.58 21.69 9.11
CA ASP A 134 -19.91 21.35 7.87
C ASP A 134 -19.80 19.84 7.93
N HIS A 135 -20.59 19.16 7.13
CA HIS A 135 -20.24 17.88 6.54
C HIS A 135 -18.97 18.07 5.68
N ASN A 136 -17.92 18.64 6.25
CA ASN A 136 -16.58 18.57 5.73
C ASN A 136 -16.20 17.13 5.94
N GLU A 137 -16.40 16.31 4.90
CA GLU A 137 -15.79 15.00 4.79
C GLU A 137 -14.37 15.08 5.33
N SER A 138 -14.09 14.19 6.28
CA SER A 138 -12.83 14.19 6.99
C SER A 138 -11.69 14.03 6.00
N GLY A 139 -10.60 14.78 6.18
CA GLY A 139 -9.40 14.58 5.36
C GLY A 139 -8.86 13.16 5.49
N THR A 140 -9.06 12.53 6.65
CA THR A 140 -8.78 11.13 6.90
C THR A 140 -9.69 10.20 6.08
N GLU A 141 -10.99 10.50 5.96
CA GLU A 141 -11.92 9.73 5.13
C GLU A 141 -11.53 9.79 3.64
N LYS A 142 -11.17 10.98 3.13
CA LYS A 142 -10.66 11.14 1.76
C LYS A 142 -9.37 10.35 1.55
N MET A 143 -8.50 10.31 2.56
CA MET A 143 -7.27 9.54 2.51
C MET A 143 -7.54 8.03 2.50
N CYS A 144 -8.44 7.53 3.35
CA CYS A 144 -8.88 6.13 3.32
C CYS A 144 -9.46 5.78 1.95
N MET A 145 -10.30 6.65 1.37
CA MET A 145 -10.87 6.44 0.04
C MET A 145 -9.80 6.37 -1.05
N GLN A 146 -8.83 7.29 -1.06
CA GLN A 146 -7.73 7.23 -2.04
C GLN A 146 -6.94 5.93 -1.90
N LEU A 147 -6.53 5.57 -0.68
CA LEU A 147 -5.77 4.35 -0.42
C LEU A 147 -6.56 3.10 -0.78
N PHE A 148 -7.87 3.12 -0.59
CA PHE A 148 -8.75 2.02 -0.98
C PHE A 148 -8.81 1.85 -2.49
N LEU A 149 -8.98 2.94 -3.25
CA LEU A 149 -8.93 2.91 -4.72
C LEU A 149 -7.57 2.43 -5.23
N ASP A 150 -6.49 2.90 -4.59
CA ASP A 150 -5.12 2.48 -4.89
C ASP A 150 -4.93 0.99 -4.63
N LEU A 151 -5.46 0.47 -3.52
CA LEU A 151 -5.38 -0.94 -3.15
C LEU A 151 -6.19 -1.84 -4.10
N GLN A 152 -7.35 -1.37 -4.58
CA GLN A 152 -8.13 -2.12 -5.58
C GLN A 152 -7.36 -2.24 -6.90
N GLU A 153 -6.75 -1.16 -7.37
CA GLU A 153 -5.90 -1.22 -8.57
C GLU A 153 -4.65 -2.08 -8.34
N TYR A 154 -4.02 -1.96 -7.18
CA TYR A 154 -2.88 -2.81 -6.82
C TYR A 154 -3.26 -4.30 -6.84
N GLY A 155 -4.41 -4.66 -6.28
CA GLY A 155 -4.87 -6.05 -6.27
C GLY A 155 -5.30 -6.57 -7.65
N ARG A 156 -5.88 -5.75 -8.53
CA ARG A 156 -6.07 -6.12 -9.95
C ARG A 156 -4.74 -6.44 -10.64
N ASN A 157 -3.71 -5.64 -10.34
CA ASN A 157 -2.37 -5.86 -10.88
C ASN A 157 -1.72 -7.15 -10.33
N ILE A 158 -2.02 -7.55 -9.09
CA ILE A 158 -1.64 -8.86 -8.52
C ILE A 158 -2.39 -10.00 -9.22
N CYS A 159 -3.71 -9.88 -9.43
CA CYS A 159 -4.50 -10.87 -10.17
C CYS A 159 -3.95 -11.09 -11.58
N ALA A 160 -3.52 -10.03 -12.26
CA ALA A 160 -2.91 -10.11 -13.58
C ALA A 160 -1.56 -10.85 -13.60
N LEU A 161 -0.92 -11.07 -12.45
CA LEU A 161 0.28 -11.90 -12.28
C LEU A 161 -0.05 -13.35 -11.91
N GLY A 162 -1.33 -13.71 -11.80
CA GLY A 162 -1.78 -15.07 -11.49
C GLY A 162 -1.90 -15.39 -9.99
N LEU A 163 -1.74 -14.41 -9.11
CA LEU A 163 -1.99 -14.60 -7.67
C LEU A 163 -3.34 -14.02 -7.26
N ASN A 164 -3.96 -14.63 -6.26
CA ASN A 164 -5.14 -14.09 -5.60
C ASN A 164 -4.71 -13.22 -4.41
N PRO A 165 -5.05 -11.91 -4.37
CA PRO A 165 -4.68 -11.02 -3.28
C PRO A 165 -5.17 -11.48 -1.90
N ALA A 166 -6.29 -12.22 -1.84
CA ALA A 166 -6.83 -12.73 -0.57
C ALA A 166 -5.92 -13.79 0.08
N ASP A 167 -5.01 -14.40 -0.69
CA ASP A 167 -4.05 -15.39 -0.18
C ASP A 167 -2.77 -14.73 0.37
N ILE A 168 -2.64 -13.40 0.24
CA ILE A 168 -1.50 -12.61 0.73
C ILE A 168 -1.90 -11.92 2.03
N GLU A 169 -1.44 -12.44 3.17
CA GLU A 169 -1.83 -11.93 4.50
C GLU A 169 -1.60 -10.40 4.69
N PRO A 170 -0.47 -9.81 4.26
CA PRO A 170 -0.31 -8.36 4.31
C PRO A 170 -1.33 -7.59 3.47
N TYR A 171 -1.81 -8.16 2.36
CA TYR A 171 -2.86 -7.54 1.53
C TYR A 171 -4.18 -7.50 2.29
N CYS A 172 -4.56 -8.60 2.94
CA CYS A 172 -5.74 -8.67 3.79
C CYS A 172 -5.67 -7.67 4.95
N SER A 173 -4.48 -7.48 5.54
CA SER A 173 -4.26 -6.49 6.59
C SER A 173 -4.40 -5.05 6.09
N LEU A 174 -3.83 -4.75 4.92
CA LEU A 174 -3.99 -3.46 4.25
C LEU A 174 -5.44 -3.19 3.86
N TRP A 175 -6.16 -4.20 3.35
CA TRP A 175 -7.58 -4.09 3.04
C TRP A 175 -8.41 -3.69 4.25
N LYS A 176 -8.25 -4.39 5.38
CA LYS A 176 -8.93 -4.04 6.64
C LYS A 176 -8.58 -2.63 7.12
N CYS A 177 -7.38 -2.14 6.82
CA CYS A 177 -6.92 -0.82 7.23
C CYS A 177 -7.61 0.32 6.46
N VAL A 178 -7.89 0.13 5.16
CA VAL A 178 -8.31 1.22 4.25
C VAL A 178 -9.73 1.07 3.71
N ALA A 179 -10.28 -0.14 3.68
CA ALA A 179 -11.61 -0.39 3.15
C ALA A 179 -12.71 0.25 4.02
N PRO A 180 -13.79 0.75 3.38
CA PRO A 180 -14.94 1.26 4.12
C PRO A 180 -15.60 0.14 4.94
N PRO A 181 -16.29 0.46 6.05
CA PRO A 181 -16.76 -0.53 7.03
C PRO A 181 -17.61 -1.66 6.43
N ASP A 182 -18.42 -1.35 5.43
CA ASP A 182 -19.29 -2.29 4.70
C ASP A 182 -18.52 -3.27 3.80
N ARG A 183 -17.25 -2.98 3.47
CA ARG A 183 -16.40 -3.81 2.58
C ARG A 183 -15.21 -4.45 3.28
N GLN A 184 -14.95 -4.19 4.57
CA GLN A 184 -13.78 -4.73 5.28
C GLN A 184 -13.75 -6.27 5.36
N ASN A 185 -14.92 -6.92 5.33
CA ASN A 185 -15.03 -8.37 5.46
C ASN A 185 -15.03 -9.11 4.12
N THR A 186 -14.98 -8.40 2.98
CA THR A 186 -15.06 -9.02 1.65
C THR A 186 -14.08 -8.34 0.70
N ILE A 187 -13.00 -9.05 0.39
CA ILE A 187 -12.01 -8.59 -0.59
C ILE A 187 -12.59 -8.79 -1.99
N SER A 188 -12.78 -7.69 -2.70
CA SER A 188 -13.32 -7.65 -4.07
C SER A 188 -12.53 -6.63 -4.89
N VAL A 189 -11.80 -7.13 -5.88
CA VAL A 189 -10.80 -6.39 -6.66
C VAL A 189 -11.18 -6.25 -8.13
#